data_AF-A0A935LZ99-F1
#
_entry.id   AF-A0A935LZ99-F1
#
_cell.length_a   1.000
_cell.length_b   1.000
_cell.length_c   1.000
_cell.angle_alpha   90.00
_cell.angle_beta   90.00
_cell.angle_gamma   90.00
#
_symmetry.space_group_name_H-M   'P 1'
#
loop_
_entity.id
_entity.type
_entity.pdbx_description
1 polymer ?
#
loop_
_entity_poly.entity_id
_entity_poly.type
_entity_poly.pdbx_seq_one_letter_code
_entity_poly.pdbx_strand_id
1 'polypeptide(L)'
;MNTTIKRTNYKLFEWIDICHPEAEDLNQIAQTYHLDYFQIKDSLDVGHLPKFEKLPTYNFLILRGYTAKEQDRVTNVNELSNKIAFFYNQDKIITIHRSEFDFLHRITVDFEQSSDLLIYIVHKLMQTFVAPSQILSREIDDIEHAILLNTTQKYQWKIYISRKQRPELPKNC
;
A
#
# COMPACT_ATOMS: atom_id res chain seq x y z
N MET A 1 3.59 -7.73 21.76
CA MET A 1 3.75 -8.83 20.79
C MET A 1 5.24 -8.88 20.54
N ASN A 2 5.89 -10.03 20.73
CA ASN A 2 7.34 -10.08 20.66
C ASN A 2 7.82 -9.97 19.21
N THR A 3 8.98 -9.34 19.01
CA THR A 3 9.66 -9.27 17.71
C THR A 3 9.88 -10.66 17.14
N THR A 4 9.41 -10.86 15.91
CA THR A 4 9.54 -12.13 15.18
C THR A 4 10.51 -11.95 14.02
N ILE A 5 11.54 -12.79 13.95
CA ILE A 5 12.54 -12.77 12.88
C ILE A 5 12.48 -14.11 12.15
N LYS A 6 12.12 -14.07 10.86
CA LYS A 6 12.15 -15.23 9.97
C LYS A 6 13.28 -15.08 8.97
N ARG A 7 14.08 -16.13 8.78
CA ARG A 7 15.16 -16.17 7.80
C ARG A 7 14.86 -17.20 6.72
N THR A 8 15.05 -16.81 5.47
CA THR A 8 14.92 -17.67 4.29
C THR A 8 16.20 -17.56 3.49
N ASN A 9 16.89 -18.68 3.31
CA ASN A 9 18.13 -18.72 2.53
C ASN A 9 17.80 -19.16 1.10
N TYR A 10 18.13 -18.31 0.14
CA TYR A 10 18.13 -18.65 -1.28
C TYR A 10 19.55 -19.05 -1.69
N LYS A 11 19.70 -19.54 -2.91
CA LYS A 11 21.00 -20.00 -3.42
C LYS A 11 22.06 -18.90 -3.44
N LEU A 12 21.68 -17.67 -3.79
CA LEU A 12 22.61 -16.55 -3.98
C LEU A 12 22.44 -15.41 -2.96
N PHE A 13 21.36 -15.40 -2.19
CA PHE A 13 21.07 -14.31 -1.26
C PHE A 13 20.25 -14.77 -0.04
N GLU A 14 20.22 -13.95 1.00
CA GLU A 14 19.42 -14.18 2.21
C GLU A 14 18.24 -13.21 2.27
N TRP A 15 17.06 -13.70 2.66
CA TRP A 15 15.93 -12.84 3.03
C TRP A 15 15.64 -12.96 4.52
N ILE A 16 15.64 -11.81 5.21
CA ILE A 16 15.32 -11.68 6.63
C ILE A 16 14.04 -10.85 6.76
N ASP A 17 13.01 -11.43 7.37
CA ASP A 17 11.73 -10.78 7.63
C ASP A 17 11.59 -10.50 9.13
N ILE A 18 11.50 -9.22 9.49
CA ILE A 18 11.42 -8.74 10.87
C ILE A 18 10.04 -8.11 11.07
N CYS A 19 9.19 -8.82 11.81
CA CYS A 19 7.83 -8.42 12.10
C CYS A 19 7.68 -8.01 13.56
N HIS A 20 6.89 -6.96 13.80
CA HIS A 20 6.64 -6.37 15.12
C HIS A 20 7.91 -5.98 15.90
N PRO A 21 8.87 -5.24 15.32
CA PRO A 21 10.05 -4.81 16.06
C PRO A 21 9.67 -3.89 17.22
N GLU A 22 10.10 -4.22 18.43
CA GLU A 22 9.96 -3.35 19.60
C GLU A 22 11.02 -2.22 19.58
N ALA A 23 10.78 -1.15 20.33
CA ALA A 23 11.66 0.03 20.32
C ALA A 23 13.07 -0.31 20.82
N GLU A 24 13.14 -1.22 21.79
CA GLU A 24 14.36 -1.76 22.38
C GLU A 24 15.19 -2.55 21.36
N ASP A 25 14.54 -3.23 20.41
CA ASP A 25 15.18 -4.06 19.41
C ASP A 25 15.81 -3.26 18.27
N LEU A 26 15.36 -2.03 18.03
CA LEU A 26 15.78 -1.25 16.86
C LEU A 26 17.30 -1.00 16.82
N ASN A 27 17.90 -0.71 17.98
CA ASN A 27 19.35 -0.53 18.07
C ASN A 27 20.09 -1.85 17.78
N GLN A 28 19.59 -2.96 18.31
CA GLN A 28 20.18 -4.28 18.07
C GLN A 28 20.05 -4.69 16.61
N ILE A 29 18.89 -4.46 15.98
CA ILE A 29 18.66 -4.72 14.55
C ILE A 29 19.61 -3.87 13.70
N ALA A 30 19.72 -2.56 14.00
CA ALA A 30 20.62 -1.65 13.31
C ALA A 30 22.08 -2.14 13.36
N GLN A 31 22.56 -2.50 14.56
CA GLN A 31 23.92 -3.00 14.76
C GLN A 31 24.14 -4.36 14.08
N THR A 32 23.22 -5.31 14.26
CA THR A 32 23.35 -6.68 13.74
C THR A 32 23.43 -6.71 12.22
N TYR A 33 22.61 -5.89 11.57
CA TYR A 33 22.46 -5.90 10.11
C TYR A 33 23.16 -4.71 9.42
N HIS A 34 23.88 -3.89 10.17
CA HIS A 34 24.60 -2.70 9.67
C HIS A 34 23.67 -1.74 8.91
N LEU A 35 22.50 -1.49 9.49
CA LEU A 35 21.47 -0.58 8.96
C LEU A 35 21.54 0.76 9.68
N ASP A 36 21.14 1.83 9.00
CA ASP A 36 21.01 3.14 9.63
C ASP A 36 19.82 3.16 10.59
N TYR A 37 20.08 3.50 11.85
CA TYR A 37 19.06 3.52 12.89
C TYR A 37 17.91 4.49 12.59
N PHE A 38 18.20 5.66 12.01
CA PHE A 38 17.18 6.64 11.68
C PHE A 38 16.28 6.14 10.55
N GLN A 39 16.82 5.39 9.58
CA GLN A 39 16.00 4.77 8.53
C GLN A 39 15.05 3.71 9.08
N ILE A 40 15.50 2.87 10.01
CA ILE A 40 14.63 1.91 10.69
C ILE A 40 13.55 2.67 11.48
N LYS A 41 13.93 3.72 12.22
CA LYS A 41 12.99 4.52 13.00
C LYS A 41 11.92 5.19 12.11
N ASP A 42 12.34 5.84 11.03
CA ASP A 42 11.46 6.47 10.02
C ASP A 42 10.50 5.44 9.41
N SER A 43 10.99 4.22 9.15
CA SER A 43 10.16 3.14 8.61
C SER A 43 9.02 2.72 9.54
N LEU A 44 9.14 2.98 10.84
CA LEU A 44 8.13 2.64 11.85
C LEU A 44 7.24 3.83 12.23
N ASP A 45 7.63 5.07 11.92
CA ASP A 45 6.87 6.28 12.24
C ASP A 45 5.63 6.45 11.33
N VAL A 46 4.45 6.61 11.92
CA VAL A 46 3.15 6.66 11.22
C VAL A 46 3.10 7.64 10.05
N GLY A 47 3.81 8.78 10.14
CA GLY A 47 3.74 9.88 9.17
C GLY A 47 4.59 9.71 7.91
N HIS A 48 5.51 8.74 7.87
CA HIS A 48 6.43 8.64 6.73
C HIS A 48 5.74 8.12 5.46
N LEU A 49 5.98 8.85 4.37
CA LEU A 49 5.50 8.53 3.04
C LEU A 49 6.40 7.46 2.37
N PRO A 50 5.89 6.79 1.32
CA PRO A 50 6.72 5.94 0.47
C PRO A 50 7.94 6.72 -0.03
N LYS A 51 9.10 6.08 0.03
CA LYS A 51 10.41 6.71 -0.22
C LYS A 51 11.39 5.68 -0.75
N PHE A 52 12.30 6.12 -1.62
CA PHE A 52 13.44 5.33 -2.08
C PHE A 52 14.74 6.11 -1.87
N GLU A 53 15.76 5.44 -1.34
CA GLU A 53 17.12 5.98 -1.21
C GLU A 53 18.14 4.94 -1.68
N LYS A 54 19.08 5.39 -2.53
CA LYS A 54 20.24 4.59 -2.91
C LYS A 54 21.39 4.90 -1.97
N LEU A 55 21.86 3.91 -1.24
CA LEU A 55 22.98 4.05 -0.30
C LEU A 55 24.10 3.05 -0.65
N PRO A 56 25.31 3.22 -0.09
CA PRO A 56 26.45 2.37 -0.42
C PRO A 56 26.27 0.89 -0.03
N THR A 57 25.61 0.61 1.10
CA THR A 57 25.49 -0.75 1.66
C THR A 57 24.18 -1.43 1.29
N TYR A 58 23.07 -0.72 1.51
CA TYR A 58 21.72 -1.17 1.20
C TYR A 58 20.96 -0.07 0.48
N ASN A 59 20.19 -0.41 -0.53
CA ASN A 59 19.11 0.46 -0.97
C ASN A 59 18.00 0.41 0.09
N PHE A 60 17.39 1.56 0.36
CA PHE A 60 16.30 1.69 1.30
C PHE A 60 15.01 2.05 0.57
N LEU A 61 13.94 1.33 0.84
CA LEU A 61 12.63 1.54 0.23
C LEU A 61 11.53 1.38 1.29
N ILE A 62 10.59 2.32 1.34
CA ILE A 62 9.37 2.22 2.15
C ILE A 62 8.19 2.12 1.19
N LEU A 63 7.37 1.08 1.35
CA LEU A 63 6.10 0.94 0.64
C LEU A 63 4.96 0.67 1.61
N ARG A 64 3.73 0.79 1.11
CA ARG A 64 2.50 0.48 1.83
C ARG A 64 1.74 -0.64 1.15
N GLY A 65 1.13 -1.51 1.94
CA GLY A 65 0.14 -2.49 1.49
C GLY A 65 -1.18 -2.26 2.23
N TYR A 66 -2.30 -2.43 1.56
CA TYR A 66 -3.61 -2.40 2.18
C TYR A 66 -3.77 -3.61 3.11
N THR A 67 -4.22 -3.35 4.33
CA THR A 67 -4.34 -4.39 5.38
C THR A 67 -5.62 -4.27 6.20
N ALA A 68 -6.39 -3.19 6.04
CA ALA A 68 -7.64 -3.04 6.75
C ALA A 68 -8.65 -4.13 6.35
N LYS A 69 -9.42 -4.58 7.33
CA LYS A 69 -10.53 -5.51 7.17
C LYS A 69 -11.84 -4.74 7.28
N GLU A 70 -12.92 -5.27 6.72
CA GLU A 70 -14.27 -4.67 6.81
C GLU A 70 -14.74 -4.47 8.27
N GLN A 71 -14.17 -5.23 9.21
CA GLN A 71 -14.47 -5.19 10.64
C GLN A 71 -13.72 -4.08 11.36
N ASP A 72 -12.63 -3.58 10.78
CA ASP A 72 -11.86 -2.50 11.36
C ASP A 72 -12.73 -1.25 11.27
N ARG A 73 -13.11 -0.68 12.42
CA ARG A 73 -13.76 0.63 12.49
C ARG A 73 -12.75 1.71 12.12
N VAL A 74 -12.34 1.72 10.87
CA VAL A 74 -11.31 2.63 10.37
C VAL A 74 -11.90 4.03 10.36
N THR A 75 -11.36 4.89 11.22
CA THR A 75 -11.80 6.29 11.32
C THR A 75 -10.87 7.23 10.55
N ASN A 76 -9.70 6.74 10.14
CA ASN A 76 -8.69 7.49 9.40
C ASN A 76 -8.20 6.70 8.17
N VAL A 77 -8.15 7.35 7.01
CA VAL A 77 -7.62 6.78 5.75
C VAL A 77 -6.21 6.20 5.93
N ASN A 78 -5.40 6.77 6.83
CA ASN A 78 -4.05 6.30 7.12
C ASN A 78 -4.00 4.91 7.79
N GLU A 79 -5.10 4.46 8.40
CA GLU A 79 -5.21 3.15 9.06
C GLU A 79 -5.54 2.03 8.07
N LEU A 80 -5.86 2.37 6.81
CA LEU A 80 -6.23 1.40 5.78
C LEU A 80 -5.04 0.56 5.29
N SER A 81 -3.82 1.09 5.41
CA SER A 81 -2.60 0.49 4.89
C SER A 81 -1.47 0.56 5.88
N ASN A 82 -0.66 -0.50 5.92
CA ASN A 82 0.53 -0.57 6.75
C ASN A 82 1.80 -0.51 5.92
N LYS A 83 2.87 -0.05 6.56
CA LYS A 83 4.17 0.14 5.94
C LYS A 83 5.03 -1.11 6.06
N ILE A 84 5.89 -1.27 5.07
CA ILE A 84 6.99 -2.20 5.06
C ILE A 84 8.24 -1.50 4.53
N ALA A 85 9.30 -1.54 5.32
CA ALA A 85 10.62 -1.10 4.91
C ALA A 85 11.39 -2.26 4.30
N PHE A 86 12.16 -1.96 3.27
CA PHE A 86 13.09 -2.85 2.61
C PHE A 86 14.48 -2.24 2.70
N PHE A 87 15.43 -3.03 3.19
CA PHE A 87 16.85 -2.79 3.03
C PHE A 87 17.38 -3.90 2.15
N TYR A 88 17.90 -3.58 0.97
CA TYR A 88 18.30 -4.62 0.03
C TYR A 88 19.55 -4.29 -0.78
N ASN A 89 20.31 -5.33 -1.10
CA ASN A 89 21.41 -5.33 -2.04
C ASN A 89 21.38 -6.66 -2.83
N GLN A 90 22.47 -7.01 -3.53
CA GLN A 90 22.51 -8.22 -4.34
C GLN A 90 22.46 -9.51 -3.49
N ASP A 91 23.02 -9.47 -2.29
CA ASP A 91 23.23 -10.66 -1.45
C ASP A 91 22.19 -10.78 -0.32
N LYS A 92 21.39 -9.72 -0.06
CA LYS A 92 20.49 -9.69 1.08
C LYS A 92 19.28 -8.79 0.87
N ILE A 93 18.13 -9.23 1.38
CA ILE A 93 16.92 -8.43 1.58
C ILE A 93 16.53 -8.50 3.05
N ILE A 94 16.24 -7.36 3.66
CA ILE A 94 15.70 -7.26 5.02
C ILE A 94 14.39 -6.49 4.95
N THR A 95 13.30 -7.13 5.35
CA THR A 95 11.99 -6.50 5.50
C THR A 95 11.73 -6.18 6.96
N ILE A 96 11.25 -4.98 7.24
CA ILE A 96 10.90 -4.53 8.59
C ILE A 96 9.50 -3.91 8.57
N HIS A 97 8.59 -4.43 9.40
CA HIS A 97 7.21 -3.95 9.44
C HIS A 97 6.51 -4.21 10.78
N ARG A 98 5.57 -3.33 11.15
CA ARG A 98 4.75 -3.46 12.37
C ARG A 98 3.55 -4.38 12.22
N SER A 99 3.07 -4.60 11.02
CA SER A 99 1.82 -5.32 10.78
C SER A 99 2.09 -6.58 9.98
N GLU A 100 1.37 -7.65 10.26
CA GLU A 100 1.53 -8.90 9.51
C GLU A 100 1.02 -8.73 8.07
N PHE A 101 1.77 -9.29 7.13
CA PHE A 101 1.37 -9.39 5.75
C PHE A 101 1.31 -10.87 5.37
N ASP A 102 0.10 -11.43 5.35
CA ASP A 102 -0.13 -12.87 5.11
C ASP A 102 0.55 -13.41 3.84
N PHE A 103 0.76 -12.57 2.82
CA PHE A 103 1.40 -13.01 1.59
C PHE A 103 2.91 -13.25 1.76
N LEU A 104 3.60 -12.59 2.70
CA LEU A 104 5.02 -12.79 2.97
C LEU A 104 5.28 -14.20 3.50
N HIS A 105 4.38 -14.72 4.34
CA HIS A 105 4.51 -16.07 4.87
C HIS A 105 4.21 -17.18 3.84
N ARG A 106 3.53 -16.83 2.74
CA ARG A 106 3.10 -17.75 1.68
C ARG A 106 4.07 -17.81 0.50
N ILE A 107 5.18 -17.07 0.54
CA ILE A 107 6.20 -17.12 -0.51
C ILE A 107 6.95 -18.45 -0.39
N THR A 108 6.77 -19.31 -1.40
CA THR A 108 7.41 -20.64 -1.52
C THR A 108 8.20 -20.80 -2.82
N VAL A 109 8.14 -19.79 -3.68
CA VAL A 109 8.86 -19.74 -4.96
C VAL A 109 10.34 -19.52 -4.68
N ASP A 110 11.20 -20.27 -5.37
CA ASP A 110 12.64 -20.06 -5.33
C ASP A 110 13.02 -18.93 -6.30
N PHE A 111 13.89 -18.04 -5.86
CA PHE A 111 14.36 -16.89 -6.64
C PHE A 111 15.87 -16.95 -6.78
N GLU A 112 16.38 -16.68 -7.99
CA GLU A 112 17.82 -16.65 -8.20
C GLU A 112 18.43 -15.35 -7.69
N GLN A 113 17.80 -14.20 -7.97
CA GLN A 113 18.32 -12.88 -7.59
C GLN A 113 17.45 -12.22 -6.52
N SER A 114 18.08 -11.42 -5.65
CA SER A 114 17.37 -10.66 -4.63
C SER A 114 16.36 -9.67 -5.25
N SER A 115 16.69 -9.08 -6.40
CA SER A 115 15.80 -8.19 -7.13
C SER A 115 14.48 -8.85 -7.53
N ASP A 116 14.50 -10.14 -7.86
CA ASP A 116 13.31 -10.86 -8.30
C ASP A 116 12.33 -11.06 -7.14
N LEU A 117 12.85 -11.43 -5.97
CA LEU A 117 12.06 -11.50 -4.74
C LEU A 117 11.50 -10.12 -4.36
N LEU A 118 12.32 -9.07 -4.45
CA LEU A 118 11.87 -7.71 -4.16
C LEU A 118 10.70 -7.32 -5.07
N ILE A 119 10.85 -7.47 -6.39
CA ILE A 119 9.80 -7.15 -7.38
C ILE A 119 8.55 -7.99 -7.11
N TYR A 120 8.72 -9.26 -6.76
CA TYR A 120 7.59 -10.13 -6.42
C TYR A 120 6.84 -9.64 -5.18
N ILE A 121 7.54 -9.26 -4.11
CA ILE A 121 6.94 -8.69 -2.90
C ILE A 121 6.23 -7.37 -3.23
N VAL A 122 6.86 -6.49 -4.00
CA VAL A 122 6.26 -5.21 -4.44
C VAL A 122 4.97 -5.47 -5.22
N HIS A 123 4.98 -6.43 -6.14
CA HIS A 123 3.78 -6.82 -6.88
C HIS A 123 2.68 -7.33 -5.94
N LYS A 124 3.03 -8.17 -4.95
CA LYS A 124 2.06 -8.63 -3.94
C LYS A 124 1.50 -7.50 -3.07
N LEU A 125 2.32 -6.51 -2.71
CA LEU A 125 1.84 -5.30 -2.04
C LEU A 125 0.85 -4.53 -2.91
N MET A 126 1.15 -4.32 -4.19
CA MET A 126 0.22 -3.64 -5.11
C MET A 126 -1.11 -4.39 -5.25
N GLN A 127 -1.06 -5.73 -5.30
CA GLN A 127 -2.26 -6.56 -5.38
C GLN A 127 -3.22 -6.38 -4.20
N THR A 128 -2.72 -5.98 -3.01
CA THR A 128 -3.59 -5.74 -1.85
C THR A 128 -4.61 -4.63 -2.07
N PHE A 129 -4.35 -3.68 -2.97
CA PHE A 129 -5.25 -2.56 -3.26
C PHE A 129 -6.36 -2.89 -4.28
N VAL A 130 -6.28 -4.04 -4.97
CA VAL A 130 -7.23 -4.37 -6.04
C VAL A 130 -8.65 -4.56 -5.50
N ALA A 131 -8.82 -5.43 -4.51
CA ALA A 131 -10.13 -5.69 -3.91
C ALA A 131 -10.78 -4.43 -3.28
N PRO A 132 -10.08 -3.64 -2.43
CA PRO A 132 -10.68 -2.43 -1.86
C PRO A 132 -11.01 -1.38 -2.93
N SER A 133 -10.21 -1.26 -4.00
CA SER A 133 -10.53 -0.36 -5.12
C SER A 133 -11.83 -0.77 -5.83
N GLN A 134 -12.09 -2.07 -5.98
CA GLN A 134 -13.33 -2.58 -6.59
C GLN A 134 -14.55 -2.42 -5.67
N ILE A 135 -14.36 -2.48 -4.35
CA ILE A 135 -15.43 -2.18 -3.38
C ILE A 135 -15.78 -0.70 -3.45
N LEU A 136 -14.79 0.18 -3.35
CA LEU A 136 -14.99 1.63 -3.41
C LEU A 136 -15.65 2.07 -4.73
N SER A 137 -15.27 1.46 -5.86
CA SER A 137 -15.92 1.75 -7.14
C SER A 137 -17.42 1.41 -7.12
N ARG A 138 -17.80 0.28 -6.52
CA ARG A 138 -19.22 -0.12 -6.39
C ARG A 138 -20.00 0.81 -5.47
N GLU A 139 -19.39 1.23 -4.36
CA GLU A 139 -20.01 2.20 -3.44
C GLU A 139 -20.26 3.55 -4.13
N ILE A 140 -19.34 4.01 -4.99
CA ILE A 140 -19.54 5.21 -5.81
C ILE A 140 -20.74 5.02 -6.75
N ASP A 141 -20.82 3.90 -7.46
CA ASP A 141 -21.95 3.61 -8.37
C ASP A 141 -23.30 3.60 -7.62
N ASP A 142 -23.35 3.02 -6.42
CA ASP A 142 -24.54 2.98 -5.58
C ASP A 142 -24.98 4.39 -5.13
N ILE A 143 -24.02 5.23 -4.74
CA ILE A 143 -24.25 6.63 -4.38
C ILE A 143 -24.77 7.41 -5.59
N GLU A 144 -24.16 7.23 -6.76
CA GLU A 144 -24.58 7.87 -8.01
C GLU A 144 -26.03 7.49 -8.35
N HIS A 145 -26.37 6.20 -8.27
CA HIS A 145 -27.72 5.72 -8.53
C HIS A 145 -28.74 6.28 -7.53
N ALA A 146 -28.40 6.32 -6.24
CA ALA A 146 -29.25 6.89 -5.20
C ALA A 146 -29.49 8.40 -5.41
N ILE A 147 -28.49 9.16 -5.83
CA ILE A 147 -28.62 10.58 -6.18
C ILE A 147 -29.54 10.73 -7.40
N LEU A 148 -29.33 9.96 -8.46
CA LEU A 148 -30.16 10.03 -9.68
C LEU A 148 -31.64 9.73 -9.40
N LEU A 149 -31.92 8.70 -8.60
CA LEU A 149 -33.28 8.32 -8.23
C LEU A 149 -33.96 9.37 -7.34
N ASN A 150 -33.26 9.91 -6.33
CA ASN A 150 -33.81 10.93 -5.41
C ASN A 150 -33.98 12.32 -6.04
N THR A 151 -33.55 12.52 -7.29
CA THR A 151 -33.54 13.82 -7.99
C THR A 151 -34.60 13.90 -9.11
N THR A 152 -35.55 12.98 -9.17
CA THR A 152 -36.57 12.94 -10.24
C THR A 152 -37.67 13.99 -10.11
N GLN A 153 -38.06 14.45 -8.92
CA GLN A 153 -39.18 15.42 -8.83
C GLN A 153 -38.76 16.89 -9.11
N LYS A 154 -37.50 17.27 -8.84
CA LYS A 154 -37.10 18.70 -8.75
C LYS A 154 -36.25 19.23 -9.91
N TYR A 155 -35.67 18.37 -10.76
CA TYR A 155 -34.74 18.82 -11.83
C TYR A 155 -35.21 18.52 -13.25
N GLN A 156 -36.22 17.67 -13.45
CA GLN A 156 -36.81 17.48 -14.78
C GLN A 156 -37.45 18.76 -15.33
N TRP A 157 -38.12 19.54 -14.48
CA TRP A 157 -38.74 20.80 -14.91
C TRP A 157 -37.70 21.86 -15.32
N LYS A 158 -36.55 21.93 -14.63
CA LYS A 158 -35.49 22.90 -14.96
C LYS A 158 -34.76 22.56 -16.26
N ILE A 159 -34.56 21.28 -16.54
CA ILE A 159 -33.93 20.82 -17.79
C ILE A 159 -34.89 21.01 -18.98
N TYR A 160 -36.19 20.80 -18.78
CA TYR A 160 -37.21 21.06 -19.80
C TYR A 160 -37.30 22.56 -20.17
N ILE A 161 -37.32 23.45 -19.17
CA ILE A 161 -37.44 24.90 -19.40
C ILE A 161 -36.17 25.47 -20.06
N SER A 162 -34.98 25.02 -19.68
CA SER A 162 -33.72 25.52 -20.27
C SER A 162 -33.53 25.11 -21.73
N ARG A 163 -34.16 24.01 -22.17
CA ARG A 163 -34.19 23.60 -23.59
C ARG A 163 -35.17 24.43 -24.43
N LYS A 164 -36.26 24.94 -23.83
CA LYS A 164 -37.28 25.75 -24.52
C LYS A 164 -36.93 27.23 -24.65
N GLN A 165 -35.98 27.73 -23.86
CA GLN A 165 -35.53 29.13 -23.87
C GLN A 165 -34.31 29.39 -24.78
N ARG A 166 -33.83 28.37 -25.51
CA ARG A 166 -32.71 28.54 -26.45
C ARG A 166 -33.30 28.93 -27.82
N PRO A 167 -33.00 30.12 -28.37
CA PRO A 167 -33.45 30.49 -29.71
C PRO A 167 -32.82 29.54 -30.72
N GLU A 168 -33.60 29.00 -31.66
CA GLU A 168 -33.07 28.25 -32.79
C GLU A 168 -32.20 29.19 -33.64
N LEU A 169 -30.91 28.87 -33.76
CA LEU A 169 -30.03 29.57 -34.69
C LEU A 169 -30.46 29.21 -36.13
N PRO A 170 -30.60 30.21 -37.02
CA PRO A 170 -31.07 29.96 -38.38
C PRO A 170 -30.09 29.04 -39.11
N LYS A 171 -30.64 27.97 -39.70
CA LYS A 171 -29.92 27.09 -40.62
C LYS A 171 -29.71 27.87 -41.91
N ASN A 172 -28.50 28.34 -42.16
CA ASN A 172 -28.13 28.87 -43.46
C ASN A 172 -27.57 27.74 -44.33
N CYS A 173 -28.09 27.67 -45.57
CA CYS A 173 -27.58 26.90 -46.70
C CYS A 173 -26.12 27.23 -47.03
#